data_AF-A0A7C5BKE4-F1
#
_entry.id   AF-A0A7C5BKE4-F1
#
_cell.length_a   1.000
_cell.length_b   1.000
_cell.length_c   1.000
_cell.angle_alpha   90.00
_cell.angle_beta   90.00
_cell.angle_gamma   90.00
#
_symmetry.space_group_name_H-M   'P 1'
#
loop_
_entity.id
_entity.type
_entity.pdbx_description
1 polymer ?
#
loop_
_entity_poly.entity_id
_entity_poly.type
_entity_poly.pdbx_seq_one_letter_code
_entity_poly.pdbx_strand_id
1 'polypeptide(L)'
;MREQKPKPSTTAVLIAAVIMLTTFVAFAPVIKSDFVNYDDPDYVTKNPHVQSGITTDNIRWAFTTFRASNWHPLTWLSLMADAELY
;
A
#
# COMPACT_ATOMS: atom_id res chain seq x y z
N MET A 1 5.97 3.43 43.87
CA MET A 1 5.42 4.77 43.55
C MET A 1 4.89 4.73 42.12
N ARG A 2 3.63 5.12 41.86
CA ARG A 2 3.09 5.26 40.49
C ARG A 2 3.32 6.71 40.06
N GLU A 3 4.13 6.93 39.02
CA GLU A 3 4.25 8.25 38.39
C GLU A 3 2.91 8.61 37.73
N GLN A 4 2.33 9.74 38.13
CA GLN A 4 1.22 10.34 37.39
C GLN A 4 1.81 11.20 36.26
N LYS A 5 1.52 10.85 35.01
CA LYS A 5 1.86 11.69 33.86
C LYS A 5 1.02 12.97 33.89
N PRO A 6 1.61 14.15 33.61
CA PRO A 6 0.88 15.41 33.63
C PRO A 6 -0.25 15.39 32.58
N LYS A 7 -1.40 15.95 32.93
CA LYS A 7 -2.52 16.13 31.98
C LYS A 7 -2.11 17.17 30.91
N PRO A 8 -2.46 16.95 29.64
CA PRO A 8 -2.18 17.92 28.59
C PRO A 8 -2.93 19.23 28.86
N SER A 9 -2.29 20.36 28.53
CA SER A 9 -2.92 21.67 28.65
C SER A 9 -4.07 21.83 27.64
N THR A 10 -5.04 22.66 27.95
CA THR A 10 -6.15 23.00 27.04
C THR A 10 -5.63 23.50 25.69
N THR A 11 -4.56 24.29 25.68
CA THR A 11 -3.91 24.77 24.46
C THR A 11 -3.38 23.62 23.60
N ALA A 12 -2.73 22.62 24.20
CA ALA A 12 -2.25 21.46 23.48
C ALA A 12 -3.40 20.66 22.85
N VAL A 13 -4.51 20.51 23.59
CA VAL A 13 -5.72 19.84 23.07
C VAL A 13 -6.33 20.62 21.90
N LEU A 14 -6.42 21.95 21.99
CA LEU A 14 -6.95 22.79 20.92
C LEU A 14 -6.08 22.73 19.66
N ILE A 15 -4.76 22.79 19.82
CA ILE A 15 -3.82 22.66 18.70
C ILE A 15 -3.99 21.30 18.03
N ALA A 16 -4.05 20.21 18.80
CA ALA A 16 -4.27 18.87 18.27
C ALA A 16 -5.61 18.76 17.52
N ALA A 17 -6.68 19.35 18.06
CA ALA A 17 -7.99 19.36 17.42
C ALA A 17 -7.98 20.12 16.08
N VAL A 18 -7.29 21.26 16.01
CA VAL A 18 -7.12 22.03 14.77
C VAL A 18 -6.32 21.23 13.73
N ILE A 19 -5.22 20.60 14.13
CA ILE A 19 -4.42 19.75 13.22
C ILE A 19 -5.25 18.59 12.68
N MET A 20 -6.00 17.92 13.55
CA MET A 20 -6.89 16.82 13.15
C MET A 20 -7.95 17.31 12.15
N LEU A 21 -8.64 18.42 12.46
CA LEU A 21 -9.71 18.93 11.59
C LEU A 21 -9.18 19.39 10.23
N THR A 22 -8.05 20.10 10.22
CA THR A 22 -7.41 20.56 8.98
C THR A 22 -6.93 19.40 8.12
N THR A 23 -6.34 18.37 8.74
CA THR A 23 -5.98 17.13 8.03
C THR A 23 -7.22 16.46 7.44
N PHE A 24 -8.30 16.33 8.21
CA PHE A 24 -9.53 15.73 7.72
C PHE A 24 -10.11 16.49 6.53
N VAL A 25 -10.21 17.82 6.61
CA VAL A 25 -10.73 18.66 5.52
C VAL A 25 -9.84 18.58 4.28
N ALA A 26 -8.52 18.59 4.44
CA ALA A 26 -7.58 18.47 3.33
C ALA A 26 -7.73 17.15 2.56
N PHE A 27 -8.04 16.06 3.25
CA PHE A 27 -8.20 14.72 2.65
C PHE A 27 -9.66 14.33 2.34
N ALA A 28 -10.66 15.10 2.77
CA ALA A 28 -12.07 14.83 2.50
C ALA A 28 -12.41 14.60 1.00
N PRO A 29 -11.76 15.27 0.02
CA PRO A 29 -12.02 15.01 -1.40
C PRO A 29 -11.73 13.56 -1.84
N VAL A 30 -10.79 12.87 -1.18
CA VAL A 30 -10.39 11.49 -1.54
C VAL A 30 -11.54 10.50 -1.44
N ILE A 31 -12.54 10.77 -0.60
CA ILE A 31 -13.74 9.92 -0.46
C ILE A 31 -14.54 9.84 -1.77
N LYS A 32 -14.41 10.85 -2.64
CA LYS A 32 -15.12 10.90 -3.94
C LYS A 32 -14.21 10.59 -5.12
N SER A 33 -12.93 10.30 -4.89
CA SER A 33 -11.99 9.97 -5.95
C SER A 33 -12.09 8.50 -6.31
N ASP A 34 -11.93 8.19 -7.60
CA ASP A 34 -11.76 6.82 -8.08
C ASP A 34 -10.36 6.28 -7.80
N PHE A 35 -10.17 4.97 -7.97
CA PHE A 35 -8.85 4.35 -7.96
C PHE A 35 -7.99 4.90 -9.09
N VAL A 36 -6.72 5.19 -8.78
CA VAL A 36 -5.73 5.63 -9.76
C VAL A 36 -4.91 4.44 -10.18
N ASN A 37 -4.81 4.22 -11.49
CA ASN A 37 -4.04 3.16 -12.10
C ASN A 37 -2.56 3.58 -12.22
N TYR A 38 -1.84 3.60 -11.09
CA TYR A 38 -0.47 4.09 -11.03
C TYR A 38 0.55 2.96 -11.22
N ASP A 39 0.47 1.91 -10.40
CA ASP A 39 1.40 0.77 -10.38
C ASP A 39 0.78 -0.53 -10.89
N ASP A 40 -0.55 -0.66 -10.88
CA ASP A 40 -1.27 -1.81 -11.42
C ASP A 40 -0.81 -2.28 -12.82
N PRO A 41 -0.42 -1.41 -13.79
CA PRO A 41 0.01 -1.90 -15.09
C PRO A 41 1.32 -2.67 -14.98
N ASP A 42 2.25 -2.20 -14.16
CA ASP A 42 3.55 -2.84 -14.00
C ASP A 42 3.44 -4.10 -13.14
N TYR A 43 2.60 -4.09 -12.11
CA TYR A 43 2.50 -5.21 -11.20
C TYR A 43 1.55 -6.30 -11.70
N VAL A 44 0.43 -5.93 -12.32
CA VAL A 44 -0.69 -6.84 -12.59
C VAL A 44 -1.04 -6.87 -14.07
N THR A 45 -1.61 -5.81 -14.64
CA THR A 45 -2.35 -5.91 -15.92
C THR A 45 -1.44 -5.98 -17.16
N LYS A 46 -0.22 -5.43 -17.09
CA LYS A 46 0.80 -5.52 -18.17
C LYS A 46 2.02 -6.34 -17.74
N ASN A 47 1.83 -7.24 -16.78
CA ASN A 47 2.86 -8.18 -16.36
C ASN A 47 2.57 -9.58 -16.91
N PRO A 48 3.21 -10.00 -18.02
CA PRO A 48 2.93 -11.31 -18.60
C PRO A 48 3.31 -12.46 -17.64
N HIS A 49 4.29 -12.29 -16.77
CA HIS A 49 4.66 -13.31 -15.77
C HIS A 49 3.59 -13.48 -14.70
N VAL A 50 2.92 -12.38 -14.30
CA VAL A 50 1.80 -12.46 -13.34
C VAL A 50 0.54 -12.97 -14.02
N GLN A 51 0.19 -12.45 -15.21
CA GLN A 51 -1.00 -12.85 -15.97
C GLN A 51 -0.98 -14.32 -16.43
N SER A 52 0.20 -14.95 -16.49
CA SER A 52 0.35 -16.37 -16.84
C SER A 52 0.38 -17.31 -15.64
N GLY A 53 0.21 -16.80 -14.42
CA GLY A 53 0.08 -17.61 -13.22
C GLY A 53 1.39 -18.26 -12.73
N ILE A 54 1.25 -19.29 -11.89
CA ILE A 54 2.36 -19.99 -11.26
C ILE A 54 2.89 -21.06 -12.22
N THR A 55 4.00 -20.74 -12.87
CA THR A 55 4.79 -21.68 -13.67
C THR A 55 6.21 -21.80 -13.12
N THR A 56 6.92 -22.88 -13.43
CA THR A 56 8.33 -23.04 -13.03
C THR A 56 9.20 -21.88 -13.52
N ASP A 57 8.95 -21.39 -14.74
CA ASP A 57 9.67 -20.25 -15.31
C ASP A 57 9.34 -18.94 -14.57
N ASN A 58 8.07 -18.72 -14.21
CA ASN A 58 7.65 -17.54 -13.47
C ASN A 58 8.16 -17.55 -12.02
N ILE A 59 8.25 -18.72 -11.37
CA ILE A 59 8.89 -18.85 -10.06
C ILE A 59 10.35 -18.44 -10.16
N ARG A 60 11.09 -18.96 -11.15
CA ARG A 60 12.49 -18.57 -11.36
C ARG A 60 12.64 -17.07 -11.62
N TRP A 61 11.76 -16.52 -12.46
CA TRP A 61 11.72 -15.09 -12.74
C TRP A 61 11.49 -14.26 -11.48
N ALA A 62 10.53 -14.65 -10.63
CA ALA A 62 10.20 -13.94 -9.40
C ALA A 62 11.41 -13.76 -8.46
N PHE A 63 12.28 -14.77 -8.36
CA PHE A 63 13.48 -14.74 -7.52
C PHE A 63 14.69 -14.03 -8.15
N THR A 64 14.62 -13.64 -9.42
CA THR A 64 15.75 -13.04 -10.16
C THR A 64 15.48 -11.63 -10.67
N THR A 65 14.21 -11.23 -10.73
CA THR A 65 13.79 -9.95 -11.32
C THR A 65 13.87 -8.78 -10.33
N PHE A 66 14.21 -7.59 -10.85
CA PHE A 66 14.10 -6.29 -10.16
C PHE A 66 13.08 -5.39 -10.88
N ARG A 67 11.91 -5.95 -11.23
CA ARG A 67 10.86 -5.20 -11.93
C ARG A 67 10.21 -4.17 -11.01
N ALA A 68 9.79 -3.04 -11.59
CA ALA A 68 9.29 -1.88 -10.85
C ALA A 68 10.24 -1.41 -9.73
N SER A 69 11.56 -1.50 -9.98
CA SER A 69 12.63 -1.07 -9.06
C SER A 69 12.66 -1.81 -7.71
N ASN A 70 12.01 -2.95 -7.59
CA ASN A 70 11.96 -3.71 -6.34
C ASN A 70 12.33 -5.18 -6.56
N TRP A 71 12.94 -5.82 -5.55
CA TRP A 71 13.11 -7.27 -5.49
C TRP A 71 12.21 -7.84 -4.39
N HIS A 72 11.14 -8.54 -4.79
CA HIS A 72 10.08 -9.02 -3.91
C HIS A 72 9.44 -10.31 -4.47
N PRO A 73 10.18 -11.44 -4.46
CA PRO A 73 9.72 -12.69 -5.07
C PRO A 73 8.37 -13.18 -4.54
N LEU A 74 8.14 -13.09 -3.23
CA LEU A 74 6.90 -13.59 -2.63
C LEU A 74 5.66 -12.78 -3.06
N THR A 75 5.83 -11.48 -3.28
CA THR A 75 4.75 -10.64 -3.84
C THR A 75 4.44 -11.04 -5.27
N TRP A 76 5.45 -11.34 -6.10
CA TRP A 76 5.21 -11.83 -7.45
C TRP A 76 4.44 -13.15 -7.47
N LEU A 77 4.82 -14.11 -6.62
CA LEU A 77 4.10 -15.37 -6.47
C LEU A 77 2.67 -15.17 -5.98
N SER A 78 2.46 -14.24 -5.03
CA SER A 78 1.13 -13.89 -4.55
C SER A 78 0.24 -13.34 -5.67
N LEU A 79 0.77 -12.44 -6.50
CA LEU A 79 0.02 -11.86 -7.62
C LEU A 79 -0.27 -12.91 -8.71
N MET A 80 0.68 -13.83 -8.97
CA MET A 80 0.46 -14.95 -9.88
C MET A 80 -0.64 -15.89 -9.37
N ALA A 81 -0.64 -16.19 -8.06
CA ALA A 81 -1.69 -17.00 -7.44
C ALA A 81 -3.06 -16.31 -7.55
N ASP A 82 -3.11 -15.00 -7.31
CA ASP A 82 -4.32 -14.20 -7.43
C ASP A 82 -4.90 -14.28 -8.85
N ALA A 83 -4.05 -14.12 -9.87
CA ALA A 83 -4.43 -14.21 -11.28
C ALA A 83 -4.90 -15.62 -11.72
N GLU A 84 -4.61 -16.68 -10.95
CA GLU A 84 -5.15 -18.02 -11.21
C GLU A 84 -6.50 -18.27 -10.52
N LEU A 85 -6.76 -17.57 -9.42
CA LEU A 85 -7.93 -17.79 -8.57
C LEU A 85 -9.11 -16.87 -8.91
N TYR A 86 -8.84 -15.71 -9.52
CA TYR A 86 -9.83 -14.66 -9.82
C TYR A 86 -9.69 -14.16 -11.27
#